data_AF-A0A377XKV9-F1
#
_entry.id   AF-A0A377XKV9-F1
#
_cell.length_a   1.000
_cell.length_b   1.000
_cell.length_c   1.000
_cell.angle_alpha   90.00
_cell.angle_beta   90.00
_cell.angle_gamma   90.00
#
_symmetry.space_group_name_H-M   'P 1'
#
loop_
_entity.id
_entity.type
_entity.pdbx_description
1 polymer ?
#
loop_
_entity_poly.entity_id
_entity_poly.type
_entity_poly.pdbx_seq_one_letter_code
_entity_poly.pdbx_strand_id
1 'polypeptide(L)'
;MTPHVMKRDGCKVPFNLERIQEAILRAAKAAGVDDADYCATVAEVVSQQMQGRAQVDINEIQTAVENQLMSGPYKQLARAYIGVSP
;
A
#
# COMPACT_ATOMS: atom_id res chain seq x y z
N MET A 1 -18.42 -5.85 4.32
CA MET A 1 -17.76 -5.37 5.56
C MET A 1 -16.45 -4.73 5.15
N THR A 2 -16.18 -3.51 5.57
CA THR A 2 -14.86 -2.88 5.40
C THR A 2 -13.91 -3.43 6.46
N PRO A 3 -12.72 -3.95 6.07
CA PRO A 3 -11.75 -4.45 7.02
C PRO A 3 -11.28 -3.30 7.93
N HIS A 4 -10.94 -3.63 9.18
CA HIS A 4 -10.30 -2.67 10.08
C HIS A 4 -8.80 -2.92 10.10
N VAL A 5 -8.02 -1.85 9.93
CA VAL A 5 -6.56 -1.90 9.99
C VAL A 5 -6.11 -1.69 11.43
N MET A 6 -5.40 -2.67 11.99
CA MET A 6 -4.74 -2.53 13.29
C MET A 6 -3.33 -1.95 13.08
N LYS A 7 -3.08 -0.78 13.65
CA LYS A 7 -1.75 -0.15 13.67
C LYS A 7 -0.87 -0.77 14.77
N ARG A 8 0.45 -0.56 14.70
CA ARG A 8 1.40 -1.03 15.72
C ARG A 8 1.07 -0.54 17.14
N ASP A 9 0.50 0.66 17.25
CA ASP A 9 0.09 1.25 18.53
C ASP A 9 -1.19 0.60 19.11
N GLY A 10 -1.76 -0.43 18.47
CA GLY A 10 -3.03 -1.04 18.84
C GLY A 10 -4.27 -0.28 18.36
N CYS A 11 -4.10 0.91 17.79
CA CYS A 11 -5.17 1.70 17.21
C CYS A 11 -5.80 1.00 16.00
N LYS A 12 -7.12 0.86 16.01
CA LYS A 12 -7.90 0.39 14.86
C LYS A 12 -8.36 1.58 14.03
N VAL A 13 -8.01 1.58 12.75
CA VAL A 13 -8.47 2.58 11.79
C VAL A 13 -9.25 1.89 10.67
N PRO A 14 -10.28 2.54 10.10
CA PRO A 14 -10.97 1.99 8.94
C PRO A 14 -9.98 1.85 7.78
N PHE A 15 -10.07 0.73 7.06
CA PHE A 15 -9.33 0.57 5.81
C PHE A 15 -9.76 1.64 4.81
N ASN A 16 -8.80 2.40 4.30
CA ASN A 16 -9.04 3.41 3.28
C ASN A 16 -8.03 3.23 2.13
N LEU A 17 -8.56 2.93 0.95
CA LEU A 17 -7.81 2.75 -0.29
C LEU A 17 -7.07 4.03 -0.70
N GLU A 18 -7.67 5.22 -0.53
CA GLU A 18 -7.06 6.50 -0.88
C GLU A 18 -5.75 6.72 -0.12
N ARG A 19 -5.69 6.30 1.16
CA ARG A 19 -4.47 6.40 1.97
C ARG A 19 -3.33 5.52 1.45
N ILE A 20 -3.68 4.33 0.93
CA ILE A 20 -2.70 3.42 0.34
C ILE A 20 -2.20 4.00 -0.98
N GLN A 21 -3.13 4.48 -1.82
CA GLN A 21 -2.79 5.11 -3.09
C GLN A 21 -1.92 6.35 -2.90
N GLU A 22 -2.23 7.23 -1.95
CA GLU A 22 -1.39 8.38 -1.62
C GLU A 22 0.03 7.97 -1.20
N ALA A 23 0.16 6.92 -0.39
CA ALA A 23 1.47 6.42 0.04
C ALA A 23 2.28 5.91 -1.15
N ILE A 24 1.65 5.16 -2.05
CA ILE A 24 2.29 4.65 -3.28
C ILE A 24 2.67 5.82 -4.20
N LEU A 25 1.78 6.80 -4.39
CA LEU A 25 2.06 7.99 -5.22
C LEU A 25 3.23 8.82 -4.70
N ARG A 26 3.36 8.97 -3.38
CA ARG A 26 4.51 9.65 -2.77
C ARG A 26 5.82 8.91 -3.06
N ALA A 27 5.81 7.58 -2.93
CA ALA A 27 6.95 6.75 -3.31
C ALA A 27 7.24 6.82 -4.82
N ALA A 28 6.20 6.86 -5.65
CA ALA A 28 6.30 7.01 -7.10
C ALA A 28 7.02 8.29 -7.48
N LYS A 29 6.57 9.41 -6.91
CA LYS A 29 7.18 10.71 -7.10
C LYS A 29 8.64 10.74 -6.65
N ALA A 30 8.97 10.10 -5.51
CA ALA A 30 10.35 9.99 -5.04
C ALA A 30 11.22 9.11 -5.95
N ALA A 31 10.64 8.09 -6.57
CA ALA A 31 11.30 7.19 -7.50
C ALA A 31 11.39 7.72 -8.95
N GLY A 32 10.77 8.88 -9.22
CA GLY A 32 10.62 9.42 -10.57
C GLY A 32 9.71 8.60 -11.48
N VAL A 33 8.76 7.85 -10.90
CA VAL A 33 7.75 7.06 -11.62
C VAL A 33 6.46 7.88 -11.66
N ASP A 34 6.03 8.26 -12.86
CA ASP A 34 4.78 8.97 -13.11
C ASP A 34 3.78 8.01 -13.78
N ASP A 35 3.35 7.01 -13.00
CA ASP A 35 2.42 5.97 -13.48
C ASP A 35 1.27 5.85 -12.48
N ALA A 36 0.32 6.77 -12.60
CA ALA A 36 -0.83 6.87 -11.70
C ALA A 36 -1.76 5.66 -11.85
N ASP A 37 -1.93 5.14 -13.07
CA ASP A 37 -2.69 3.93 -13.36
C ASP A 37 -2.10 2.71 -12.65
N TYR A 38 -0.78 2.55 -12.69
CA TYR A 38 -0.10 1.49 -11.95
C TYR A 38 -0.28 1.65 -10.43
N CYS A 39 -0.15 2.88 -9.89
CA CYS A 39 -0.36 3.14 -8.47
C CYS A 39 -1.78 2.80 -8.01
N ALA A 40 -2.79 3.17 -8.80
CA ALA A 40 -4.19 2.83 -8.55
C ALA A 40 -4.40 1.31 -8.60
N THR A 41 -3.85 0.63 -9.61
CA THR A 41 -3.94 -0.83 -9.77
C THR A 41 -3.35 -1.56 -8.56
N VAL A 42 -2.17 -1.14 -8.08
CA VAL A 42 -1.56 -1.74 -6.89
C VAL A 42 -2.43 -1.53 -5.65
N ALA A 43 -2.92 -0.31 -5.42
CA ALA A 43 -3.78 -0.01 -4.28
C ALA A 43 -5.06 -0.86 -4.30
N GLU A 44 -5.65 -1.05 -5.48
CA GLU A 44 -6.84 -1.85 -5.67
C GLU A 44 -6.57 -3.34 -5.43
N VAL A 45 -5.47 -3.88 -5.97
CA VAL A 45 -5.07 -5.29 -5.74
C VAL A 45 -4.85 -5.56 -4.25
N VAL A 46 -4.14 -4.68 -3.54
CA VAL A 46 -3.94 -4.81 -2.10
C VAL A 46 -5.26 -4.72 -1.35
N SER A 47 -6.14 -3.79 -1.74
CA SER A 47 -7.49 -3.68 -1.19
C SER A 47 -8.30 -4.97 -1.36
N GLN A 48 -8.26 -5.57 -2.55
CA GLN A 48 -8.93 -6.85 -2.80
C GLN A 48 -8.33 -7.99 -1.96
N GLN A 49 -7.01 -8.02 -1.72
CA GLN A 49 -6.40 -9.02 -0.83
C GLN A 49 -6.83 -8.85 0.64
N MET A 50 -7.13 -7.63 1.06
CA MET A 50 -7.63 -7.32 2.41
C MET A 50 -9.15 -7.47 2.51
N GLN A 51 -9.88 -7.41 1.40
CA GLN A 51 -11.30 -7.70 1.36
C GLN A 51 -11.57 -9.14 1.84
N GLY A 52 -12.64 -9.30 2.61
CA GLY A 52 -13.00 -10.60 3.21
C GLY A 52 -12.33 -10.89 4.55
N ARG A 53 -11.34 -10.09 4.97
CA ARG A 53 -10.76 -10.17 6.32
C ARG A 53 -11.54 -9.26 7.27
N ALA A 54 -11.76 -9.71 8.50
CA ALA A 54 -12.41 -8.89 9.54
C ALA A 54 -11.44 -7.82 10.10
N GLN A 55 -10.17 -8.18 10.19
CA GLN A 55 -9.09 -7.35 10.72
C GLN A 55 -7.81 -7.63 9.94
N VAL A 56 -7.04 -6.59 9.66
CA VAL A 56 -5.77 -6.65 8.94
C VAL A 56 -4.73 -5.81 9.64
N ASP A 57 -3.50 -6.29 9.71
CA ASP A 57 -2.41 -5.54 10.32
C ASP A 57 -1.80 -4.54 9.34
N ILE A 58 -1.40 -3.35 9.83
CA ILE A 58 -0.77 -2.36 8.96
C ILE A 58 0.56 -2.86 8.37
N ASN A 59 1.24 -3.78 9.06
CA ASN A 59 2.44 -4.42 8.54
C ASN A 59 2.10 -5.37 7.38
N GLU A 60 0.96 -6.07 7.43
CA GLU A 60 0.52 -6.92 6.32
C GLU A 60 0.20 -6.09 5.08
N ILE A 61 -0.47 -4.94 5.26
CA ILE A 61 -0.76 -4.03 4.15
C ILE A 61 0.55 -3.50 3.54
N GLN A 62 1.50 -3.06 4.37
CA GLN A 62 2.80 -2.60 3.87
C GLN A 62 3.53 -3.69 3.09
N THR A 63 3.60 -4.90 3.66
CA THR A 63 4.22 -6.06 3.01
C THR A 63 3.52 -6.41 1.70
N ALA A 64 2.19 -6.36 1.66
CA ALA A 64 1.41 -6.64 0.46
C ALA A 64 1.68 -5.59 -0.63
N VAL A 65 1.71 -4.30 -0.28
CA VAL A 65 2.10 -3.23 -1.20
C VAL A 65 3.52 -3.46 -1.71
N GLU A 66 4.50 -3.65 -0.83
CA GLU A 66 5.89 -3.89 -1.21
C GLU A 66 6.06 -5.08 -2.15
N ASN A 67 5.44 -6.22 -1.84
CA ASN A 67 5.47 -7.39 -2.70
C ASN A 67 4.89 -7.09 -4.07
N GLN A 68 3.79 -6.33 -4.13
CA GLN A 68 3.16 -5.96 -5.38
C GLN A 68 4.01 -4.99 -6.20
N LEU A 69 4.69 -4.05 -5.53
CA LEU A 69 5.65 -3.15 -6.17
C LEU A 69 6.89 -3.89 -6.66
N MET A 70 7.41 -4.86 -5.88
CA MET A 70 8.56 -5.69 -6.26
C MET A 70 8.25 -6.66 -7.40
N SER A 71 7.02 -7.19 -7.44
CA SER A 71 6.54 -8.07 -8.51
C SER A 71 6.25 -7.31 -9.81
N GLY A 72 6.12 -5.99 -9.74
CA GLY A 72 5.90 -5.15 -10.91
C GLY A 72 7.18 -4.78 -11.66
N PRO A 73 7.04 -4.00 -12.75
CA PRO A 73 8.17 -3.54 -13.55
C PRO A 73 9.04 -2.51 -12.83
N TYR A 74 8.47 -1.76 -11.88
CA TYR A 74 9.11 -0.61 -11.23
C TYR A 74 9.83 -0.98 -9.92
N LYS A 75 10.98 -1.65 -10.00
CA LYS A 75 11.74 -2.01 -8.78
C LYS A 75 12.22 -0.81 -7.96
N GLN A 76 12.51 0.31 -8.63
CA GLN A 76 12.86 1.58 -7.98
C GLN A 76 11.71 2.14 -7.14
N LEU A 77 10.47 1.94 -7.56
CA LEU A 77 9.28 2.35 -6.84
C LEU A 77 9.13 1.58 -5.53
N ALA A 78 9.30 0.24 -5.58
CA ALA A 78 9.27 -0.60 -4.39
C ALA A 78 10.34 -0.16 -3.37
N ARG A 79 11.55 0.11 -3.86
CA ARG A 79 12.66 0.58 -3.02
C ARG A 79 12.41 1.97 -2.43
N ALA A 80 11.82 2.89 -3.21
CA ALA A 80 11.41 4.19 -2.70
C ALA A 80 10.31 4.05 -1.65
N TYR A 81 9.33 3.17 -1.85
CA TYR A 81 8.26 2.92 -0.89
C TYR A 81 8.79 2.41 0.46
N ILE A 82 9.75 1.47 0.43
CA ILE A 82 10.45 0.97 1.63
C ILE A 82 11.24 2.11 2.32
N GLY A 83 11.89 2.95 1.52
CA GLY A 83 12.71 4.07 1.98
C GLY A 83 11.90 5.28 2.47
N VAL A 84 10.60 5.35 2.15
CA VAL A 84 9.66 6.35 2.66
C VAL A 84 9.21 5.90 4.06
N SER A 85 10.16 5.86 4.99
CA SER A 85 9.86 5.95 6.41
C SER A 85 9.65 7.43 6.76
N PRO A 86 8.51 7.81 7.37
CA PRO A 86 8.30 9.18 7.85
C PRO A 86 9.26 9.56 8.97
#